data_AF-A0A553CTS1-F1
#
_entry.id   AF-A0A553CTS1-F1
#
_cell.length_a   1.000
_cell.length_b   1.000
_cell.length_c   1.000
_cell.angle_alpha   90.00
_cell.angle_beta   90.00
_cell.angle_gamma   90.00
#
_symmetry.space_group_name_H-M   'P 1'
#
loop_
_entity.id
_entity.type
_entity.pdbx_description
1 polymer ?
#
loop_
_entity_poly.entity_id
_entity_poly.type
_entity_poly.pdbx_seq_one_letter_code
_entity_poly.pdbx_strand_id
1 'polypeptide(L)'
;MKKKFVILNSFWILAVLFSMLFQYVHTYEHLAKQLSEKECHHKYTSSQEITHQHHGFDHCFVCHFSVSSFVTSDIHHFEFQKTTIPSGYSFFKSREITQFFKGSLFALRAPPVFIV
;
A
#
# COMPACT_ATOMS: atom_id res chain seq x y z
N MET A 1 15.52 -1.92 19.07
CA MET A 1 14.87 -1.86 17.74
C MET A 1 13.73 -0.85 17.68
N LYS A 2 12.81 -0.82 18.65
CA LYS A 2 11.62 0.06 18.64
C LYS A 2 11.89 1.58 18.46
N LYS A 3 12.93 2.13 19.09
CA LYS A 3 13.25 3.58 18.99
C LYS A 3 13.62 4.05 17.58
N LYS A 4 14.34 3.22 16.80
CA LYS A 4 14.72 3.56 15.41
C LYS A 4 13.51 3.58 14.47
N PHE A 5 12.57 2.65 14.67
CA PHE A 5 11.30 2.62 13.94
C PHE A 5 10.40 3.81 14.27
N VAL A 6 10.40 4.30 15.52
CA VAL A 6 9.65 5.50 15.91
C VAL A 6 10.16 6.75 15.19
N ILE A 7 11.49 6.91 15.08
CA ILE A 7 12.09 8.05 14.37
C ILE A 7 11.75 8.00 12.88
N LEU A 8 11.89 6.83 12.25
CA LEU A 8 11.52 6.64 10.84
C LEU A 8 10.04 6.94 10.60
N ASN A 9 9.14 6.43 11.45
CA ASN A 9 7.71 6.69 11.34
C ASN A 9 7.37 8.18 11.50
N SER A 10 7.99 8.85 12.47
CA SER A 10 7.81 10.29 12.66
C SER A 10 8.30 11.10 11.45
N PHE A 11 9.45 10.72 10.88
CA PHE A 11 9.98 11.33 9.67
C PHE A 11 9.02 11.17 8.47
N TRP A 12 8.44 9.99 8.28
CA TRP A 12 7.44 9.76 7.23
C TRP A 12 6.20 10.64 7.39
N ILE A 13 5.67 10.75 8.61
CA ILE A 13 4.54 11.63 8.90
C ILE A 13 4.89 13.09 8.59
N LEU A 14 6.07 13.54 9.01
CA LEU A 14 6.53 14.90 8.74
C LEU A 14 6.71 15.16 7.25
N ALA A 15 7.26 14.20 6.49
CA ALA A 15 7.44 14.32 5.05
C ALA A 15 6.09 14.44 4.31
N VAL A 16 5.08 13.67 4.73
CA VAL A 16 3.72 13.75 4.18
C VAL A 16 3.10 15.12 4.48
N LEU A 17 3.19 15.60 5.73
CA LEU A 17 2.68 16.93 6.11
C LEU A 17 3.39 18.05 5.35
N PHE A 18 4.70 17.95 5.20
CA PHE A 18 5.49 18.92 4.44
C PHE A 18 5.08 18.94 2.96
N SER A 19 4.87 17.77 2.35
CA SER A 19 4.42 17.68 0.96
C SER A 19 3.05 18.33 0.75
N MET A 20 2.10 18.11 1.66
CA MET A 20 0.77 18.74 1.63
C MET A 20 0.86 20.26 1.78
N LEU A 21 1.66 20.75 2.74
CA LEU A 21 1.83 22.18 3.00
C LEU A 21 2.50 22.89 1.82
N PHE A 22 3.52 22.27 1.22
CA PHE A 22 4.21 22.81 0.06
C PHE A 22 3.28 22.99 -1.15
N GLN A 23 2.44 21.98 -1.45
CA GLN A 23 1.43 22.06 -2.50
C GLN A 23 0.43 23.21 -2.25
N TYR A 24 0.04 23.43 -1.00
CA TYR A 24 -0.86 24.52 -0.62
C TYR A 24 -0.23 25.91 -0.83
N VAL A 25 1.01 26.10 -0.39
CA VAL A 25 1.75 27.37 -0.57
C VAL A 25 1.95 27.69 -2.05
N HIS A 26 2.33 26.71 -2.87
CA HIS A 26 2.54 26.90 -4.31
C HIS A 26 1.26 27.34 -5.04
N THR A 27 0.10 26.89 -4.56
CA THR A 27 -1.20 27.30 -5.10
C THR A 27 -1.48 28.80 -4.87
N TYR A 28 -1.03 29.38 -3.76
CA TYR A 28 -1.18 30.82 -3.51
C TYR A 28 -0.32 31.67 -4.44
N GLU A 29 0.86 31.21 -4.81
CA GLU A 29 1.69 31.92 -5.78
C GLU A 29 0.97 32.02 -7.14
N HIS A 30 0.36 30.92 -7.57
CA HIS A 30 -0.46 30.91 -8.79
C HIS A 30 -1.68 31.82 -8.66
N LEU A 31 -2.38 31.80 -7.52
CA LEU A 31 -3.51 32.69 -7.27
C LEU A 31 -3.09 34.18 -7.32
N ALA A 32 -1.95 34.52 -6.71
CA ALA A 32 -1.43 35.89 -6.72
C ALA A 32 -1.06 36.33 -8.14
N LYS A 33 -0.44 35.45 -8.93
CA LYS A 33 -0.15 35.70 -10.35
C LYS A 33 -1.44 35.94 -11.14
N GLN A 34 -2.45 35.08 -10.97
CA GLN A 34 -3.79 35.24 -11.59
C GLN A 34 -4.43 36.58 -11.27
N LEU A 35 -4.37 37.01 -10.00
CA LEU A 35 -4.96 38.27 -9.57
C LEU A 35 -4.17 39.50 -10.04
N SER A 36 -2.86 39.35 -10.25
CA SER A 36 -1.99 40.43 -10.75
C SER A 36 -2.02 40.59 -12.26
N GLU A 37 -2.32 39.52 -12.99
CA GLU A 37 -2.46 39.52 -14.44
C GLU A 37 -3.71 40.34 -14.81
N LYS A 38 -3.55 41.35 -15.66
CA LYS A 38 -4.70 42.16 -16.09
C LYS A 38 -5.54 41.34 -17.07
N GLU A 39 -6.81 41.15 -16.77
CA GLU A 39 -7.76 40.52 -17.69
C GLU A 39 -7.91 41.39 -18.94
N CYS A 40 -7.30 40.95 -20.04
CA CYS A 40 -7.36 41.65 -21.32
C CYS A 40 -8.68 41.30 -22.04
N HIS A 41 -9.69 42.15 -21.93
CA HIS A 41 -10.89 42.08 -22.78
C HIS A 41 -10.61 42.70 -24.15
N HIS A 42 -10.12 41.89 -25.09
CA HIS A 42 -9.87 42.32 -26.47
C HIS A 42 -10.93 41.78 -27.42
N LYS A 43 -11.36 42.64 -28.37
CA LYS A 43 -12.33 42.30 -29.41
C LYS A 43 -11.55 41.80 -30.63
N TYR A 44 -11.60 40.50 -30.89
CA TYR A 44 -10.89 39.85 -31.99
C TYR A 44 -11.17 40.56 -33.32
N THR A 45 -10.12 41.10 -33.96
CA THR A 45 -10.22 41.76 -35.27
C THR A 45 -9.74 40.83 -36.41
N SER A 46 -8.86 39.86 -36.15
CA SER A 46 -8.55 38.80 -37.12
C SER A 46 -8.11 37.50 -36.43
N SER A 47 -8.28 36.36 -37.12
CA SER A 47 -7.99 35.02 -36.59
C SER A 47 -6.50 34.65 -36.53
N GLN A 48 -5.57 35.59 -36.75
CA GLN A 48 -4.13 35.34 -36.90
C GLN A 48 -3.24 36.23 -36.02
N GLU A 49 -3.70 36.62 -34.83
CA GLU A 49 -2.86 37.34 -33.86
C GLU A 49 -1.91 36.37 -33.13
N ILE A 50 -0.72 36.16 -33.70
CA ILE A 50 0.35 35.29 -33.17
C ILE A 50 0.87 35.78 -31.81
N THR A 51 0.68 37.07 -31.49
CA THR A 51 1.11 37.67 -30.21
C THR A 51 0.14 37.43 -29.05
N HIS A 52 -1.02 36.83 -29.31
CA HIS A 52 -2.05 36.53 -28.31
C HIS A 52 -2.07 35.04 -27.97
N GLN A 53 -0.96 34.52 -27.46
CA GLN A 53 -1.00 33.27 -26.71
C GLN A 53 -1.50 33.57 -25.30
N HIS A 54 -2.75 33.20 -24.99
CA HIS A 54 -3.18 32.91 -23.62
C HIS A 54 -2.53 31.60 -23.13
N HIS A 55 -1.22 31.43 -23.36
CA HIS A 55 -0.49 30.29 -22.83
C HIS A 55 -0.18 30.59 -21.36
N GLY A 56 -0.56 29.68 -20.47
CA GLY A 56 0.16 29.54 -19.22
C GLY A 56 -0.58 29.73 -17.90
N PHE A 57 -1.92 29.84 -17.86
CA PHE A 57 -2.65 29.22 -16.72
C PHE A 57 -2.87 27.71 -16.95
N ASP A 58 -2.16 27.18 -17.95
CA ASP A 58 -2.02 25.78 -18.27
C ASP A 58 -1.58 25.01 -17.03
N HIS A 59 -2.58 24.31 -16.47
CA HIS A 59 -2.47 23.18 -15.57
C HIS A 59 -1.10 22.99 -14.89
N CYS A 60 -0.95 23.53 -13.68
CA CYS A 60 0.18 23.18 -12.84
C CYS A 60 0.03 21.71 -12.41
N PHE A 61 0.81 20.80 -12.98
CA PHE A 61 0.79 19.36 -12.64
C PHE A 61 1.10 19.07 -11.15
N VAL A 62 1.71 20.03 -10.45
CA VAL A 62 1.98 19.95 -9.00
C VAL A 62 0.73 20.29 -8.17
N CYS A 63 -0.05 21.28 -8.59
CA CYS A 63 -1.29 21.69 -7.93
C CYS A 63 -2.50 20.87 -8.39
N HIS A 64 -2.46 20.29 -9.59
CA HIS A 64 -3.51 19.46 -10.17
C HIS A 64 -3.43 18.02 -9.64
N PHE A 65 -3.63 17.86 -8.33
CA PHE A 65 -3.84 16.55 -7.73
C PHE A 65 -5.34 16.36 -7.45
N SER A 66 -5.89 15.21 -7.83
CA SER A 66 -7.24 14.82 -7.43
C SER A 66 -7.12 13.69 -6.41
N VAL A 67 -7.74 13.86 -5.25
CA VAL A 67 -7.86 12.76 -4.29
C VAL A 67 -9.02 11.91 -4.77
N SER A 68 -8.72 10.83 -5.51
CA SER A 68 -9.74 9.85 -5.84
C SER A 68 -10.25 9.24 -4.54
N SER A 69 -11.55 9.11 -4.38
CA SER A 69 -12.17 8.32 -3.31
C SER A 69 -11.77 6.85 -3.48
N PHE A 70 -10.62 6.48 -2.94
CA PHE A 70 -10.22 5.09 -2.81
C PHE A 70 -11.18 4.42 -1.82
N VAL A 71 -12.17 3.71 -2.36
CA VAL A 71 -13.04 2.84 -1.57
C VAL A 71 -12.20 1.62 -1.20
N THR A 72 -12.05 1.38 0.10
CA THR A 72 -11.39 0.17 0.61
C THR A 72 -12.05 -1.05 -0.02
N SER A 73 -11.29 -1.87 -0.75
CA SER A 73 -11.80 -3.14 -1.28
C SER A 73 -12.32 -3.98 -0.12
N ASP A 74 -13.54 -4.51 -0.25
CA ASP A 74 -14.13 -5.38 0.75
C ASP A 74 -13.18 -6.55 1.02
N ILE A 75 -12.82 -6.72 2.29
CA ILE A 75 -11.95 -7.82 2.72
C ILE A 75 -12.79 -9.09 2.68
N HIS A 76 -12.74 -9.81 1.57
CA HIS A 76 -13.38 -11.11 1.47
C HIS A 76 -12.62 -12.12 2.33
N HIS A 77 -13.24 -12.55 3.43
CA HIS A 77 -12.75 -13.66 4.23
C HIS A 77 -13.34 -14.97 3.73
N PHE A 78 -12.48 -15.98 3.55
CA PHE A 78 -12.88 -17.35 3.28
C PHE A 78 -12.86 -18.15 4.59
N GLU A 79 -13.98 -18.76 4.93
CA GLU A 79 -14.06 -19.68 6.07
C GLU A 79 -13.78 -21.12 5.60
N PHE A 80 -12.66 -21.68 6.04
CA PHE A 80 -12.34 -23.09 5.78
C PHE A 80 -13.30 -23.99 6.56
N GLN A 81 -14.17 -24.71 5.85
CA GLN A 81 -14.94 -25.77 6.49
C GLN A 81 -14.03 -26.92 6.87
N LYS A 82 -13.84 -27.11 8.18
CA LYS A 82 -13.06 -28.21 8.74
C LYS A 82 -13.86 -29.51 8.61
N THR A 83 -13.70 -30.21 7.49
CA THR A 83 -14.24 -31.56 7.33
C THR A 83 -13.46 -32.52 8.22
N THR A 84 -14.06 -32.89 9.34
CA THR A 84 -13.54 -33.95 10.21
C THR A 84 -13.80 -35.28 9.51
N ILE A 85 -12.78 -35.83 8.85
CA ILE A 85 -12.84 -37.20 8.31
C ILE A 85 -12.61 -38.12 9.51
N PRO A 86 -13.59 -38.94 9.92
CA PRO A 86 -13.35 -39.94 10.94
C PRO A 86 -12.41 -41.00 10.36
N SER A 87 -11.12 -40.91 10.68
CA SER A 87 -10.22 -42.05 10.49
C SER A 87 -10.57 -43.08 11.56
N GLY A 88 -11.27 -44.14 11.16
CA GLY A 88 -11.43 -45.30 12.02
C GLY A 88 -10.05 -45.80 12.42
N TYR A 89 -9.75 -45.76 13.73
CA TYR A 89 -8.51 -46.32 14.26
C TYR A 89 -8.55 -47.83 14.02
N SER A 90 -7.84 -48.30 12.99
CA SER A 90 -7.57 -49.74 12.86
C SER A 90 -6.48 -50.08 13.86
N PHE A 91 -6.84 -50.72 14.97
CA PHE A 91 -5.90 -51.35 15.88
C PHE A 91 -5.33 -52.63 15.24
N PHE A 92 -4.62 -52.49 14.12
CA PHE A 92 -3.66 -53.50 13.75
C PHE A 92 -2.49 -53.36 14.73
N LYS A 93 -2.55 -54.17 15.80
CA LYS A 93 -1.40 -54.42 16.66
C LYS A 93 -0.32 -55.00 15.74
N SER A 94 0.62 -54.18 15.29
CA SER A 94 1.80 -54.64 14.56
C SER A 94 2.55 -55.56 15.51
N ARG A 95 2.32 -56.87 15.37
CA ARG A 95 3.10 -57.86 16.07
C ARG A 95 4.50 -57.73 15.48
N GLU A 96 5.41 -57.29 16.33
CA GLU A 96 6.84 -57.06 16.08
C GLU A 96 7.22 -55.62 15.69
N ILE A 97 7.66 -54.86 16.69
CA ILE A 97 8.58 -53.74 16.46
C ILE A 97 9.95 -54.39 16.21
N THR A 98 10.32 -54.61 14.95
CA THR A 98 11.73 -54.91 14.61
C THR A 98 12.52 -53.62 14.68
N GLN A 99 12.79 -53.14 15.90
CA GLN A 99 13.69 -52.01 16.17
C GLN A 99 15.14 -52.45 15.93
N PHE A 100 15.46 -52.81 14.69
CA PHE A 100 16.83 -53.07 14.25
C PHE A 100 17.06 -52.35 12.93
N PHE A 101 17.01 -51.02 12.95
CA PHE A 101 17.47 -50.22 11.82
C PHE A 101 18.96 -49.94 11.97
N LYS A 102 19.79 -50.54 11.10
CA LYS A 102 21.25 -50.33 11.02
C LYS A 102 21.62 -49.03 10.26
N GLY A 103 20.95 -47.91 10.54
CA GLY A 103 21.20 -46.64 9.84
C GLY A 103 20.92 -45.40 10.70
N SER A 104 21.40 -44.24 10.25
CA SER A 104 21.25 -42.95 10.94
C SER A 104 19.79 -42.47 10.93
N LEU A 105 19.14 -42.50 12.09
CA LEU A 105 17.78 -41.98 12.29
C LEU A 105 17.81 -40.46 12.56
N PHE A 106 17.27 -39.67 11.64
CA PHE A 106 16.99 -38.24 11.83
C PHE A 106 15.79 -37.95 12.77
N ALA A 107 15.41 -38.92 13.61
CA ALA A 107 14.24 -38.84 14.48
C ALA A 107 14.49 -38.12 15.82
N LEU A 108 15.68 -37.55 16.06
CA LEU A 108 15.98 -36.82 17.30
C LEU A 108 15.23 -35.48 17.48
N ARG A 109 14.37 -35.08 16.53
CA ARG A 109 13.57 -33.85 16.63
C ARG A 109 12.08 -34.07 16.88
N ALA A 110 11.61 -35.31 16.99
CA ALA A 110 10.23 -35.57 17.39
C ALA A 110 10.15 -35.66 18.92
N PRO A 111 9.19 -34.98 19.57
CA PRO A 111 8.97 -35.14 21.00
C PRO A 111 8.59 -36.60 21.31
N PRO A 112 9.07 -37.18 22.43
CA PRO A 112 8.81 -38.56 22.78
C PRO A 112 7.30 -38.77 22.93
N VAL A 113 6.76 -39.70 22.15
CA VAL A 113 5.36 -40.09 22.24
C VAL A 113 5.20 -40.95 23.48
N PHE A 114 4.50 -40.44 24.49
CA PHE A 114 4.03 -41.25 25.62
C PHE A 114 2.99 -42.24 25.10
N ILE A 115 3.33 -43.52 25.15
CA ILE A 115 2.38 -44.61 24.94
C ILE A 115 1.98 -45.08 26.34
N VAL A 116 0.70 -44.90 26.67
CA VAL A 116 0.01 -45.51 27.83
C VAL A 116 -0.64 -46.80 27.36
#